data_AF-A0A842NQS1-F1
#
_entry.id   AF-A0A842NQS1-F1
#
_cell.length_a   1.000
_cell.length_b   1.000
_cell.length_c   1.000
_cell.angle_alpha   90.00
_cell.angle_beta   90.00
_cell.angle_gamma   90.00
#
_symmetry.space_group_name_H-M   'P 1'
#
loop_
_entity.id
_entity.type
_entity.pdbx_description
1 polymer ?
#
loop_
_entity_poly.entity_id
_entity_poly.type
_entity_poly.pdbx_seq_one_letter_code
_entity_poly.pdbx_strand_id
1 'polypeptide(L)'
;LSTTLNEMAKQSGKKFIVDNIPSNKDLEDYVKKKNLNLNSIIFNGGEEYEFIFTVPVKYRKNIIKNAKLLKTPIIEIGYVTSGKGVFLKNVDKNIIVKDLGWKHFK
;
A
#
# COMPACT_ATOMS: atom_id res chain seq x y z
N LEU A 1 5.62 1.07 3.84
CA LEU A 1 4.52 0.26 3.23
C LEU A 1 4.95 -1.09 2.63
N SER A 2 6.03 -1.17 1.83
CA SER A 2 6.44 -2.38 1.09
C SER A 2 6.71 -3.58 1.99
N THR A 3 7.42 -3.38 3.10
CA THR A 3 7.75 -4.43 4.07
C THR A 3 6.50 -5.06 4.65
N THR A 4 5.55 -4.26 5.13
CA THR A 4 4.30 -4.76 5.70
C THR A 4 3.50 -5.60 4.71
N LEU A 5 3.32 -5.12 3.47
CA LEU A 5 2.60 -5.88 2.44
C LEU A 5 3.32 -7.18 2.08
N ASN A 6 4.66 -7.16 2.00
CA ASN A 6 5.43 -8.37 1.69
C ASN A 6 5.36 -9.39 2.83
N GLU A 7 5.37 -8.94 4.09
CA GLU A 7 5.21 -9.81 5.25
C GLU A 7 3.80 -10.43 5.27
N MET A 8 2.75 -9.63 5.03
CA MET A 8 1.38 -10.13 4.88
C MET A 8 1.27 -11.16 3.74
N ALA A 9 1.89 -10.91 2.59
CA ALA A 9 1.91 -11.83 1.46
C ALA A 9 2.64 -13.15 1.80
N LYS A 10 3.77 -13.06 2.50
CA LYS A 10 4.57 -14.21 2.93
C LYS A 10 3.81 -15.08 3.93
N GLN A 11 3.20 -14.48 4.96
CA GLN A 11 2.48 -15.23 5.99
C GLN A 11 1.17 -15.84 5.49
N SER A 12 0.42 -15.10 4.67
CA SER A 12 -0.87 -15.58 4.15
C SER A 12 -0.74 -16.52 2.94
N GLY A 13 0.43 -16.54 2.28
CA GLY A 13 0.60 -17.20 0.99
C GLY A 13 -0.32 -16.65 -0.10
N LYS A 14 -0.70 -15.37 -0.01
CA LYS A 14 -1.56 -14.68 -0.97
C LYS A 14 -0.80 -13.64 -1.79
N LYS A 15 -1.41 -13.23 -2.89
CA LYS A 15 -0.93 -12.17 -3.77
C LYS A 15 -1.67 -10.88 -3.46
N PHE A 16 -0.94 -9.79 -3.33
CA PHE A 16 -1.47 -8.45 -3.09
C PHE A 16 -1.25 -7.59 -4.32
N ILE A 17 -2.31 -6.96 -4.81
CA ILE A 17 -2.26 -5.98 -5.90
C ILE A 17 -2.55 -4.61 -5.31
N VAL A 18 -1.62 -3.68 -5.43
CA VAL A 18 -1.81 -2.26 -5.15
C VAL A 18 -2.20 -1.59 -6.46
N ASP A 19 -3.38 -1.00 -6.54
CA ASP A 19 -3.86 -0.27 -7.73
C ASP A 19 -4.26 1.18 -7.46
N ASN A 20 -4.18 1.59 -6.19
CA ASN A 20 -4.32 2.97 -5.77
C ASN A 20 -3.20 3.30 -4.79
N ILE A 21 -2.32 4.21 -5.19
CA ILE A 21 -1.16 4.60 -4.40
C ILE A 21 -1.63 5.59 -3.31
N PRO A 22 -1.32 5.36 -2.02
CA PRO A 22 -1.68 6.30 -0.97
C PRO A 22 -0.72 7.49 -0.97
N SER A 23 -0.98 8.47 -1.84
CA SER A 23 -0.28 9.75 -1.91
C SER A 23 -1.22 10.93 -1.63
N ASN A 24 -0.63 12.08 -1.28
CA ASN A 24 -1.32 13.36 -1.28
C ASN A 24 -0.63 14.33 -2.27
N LYS A 25 -1.34 15.39 -2.64
CA LYS A 25 -0.87 16.35 -3.65
C LYS A 25 0.40 17.08 -3.22
N ASP A 26 0.51 17.43 -1.94
CA ASP A 26 1.69 18.14 -1.41
C ASP A 26 2.96 17.29 -1.54
N LEU A 27 2.86 15.99 -1.25
CA LEU A 27 3.95 15.04 -1.44
C LEU A 27 4.29 14.88 -2.92
N GLU A 28 3.29 14.74 -3.79
CA GLU A 28 3.49 14.62 -5.24
C GLU A 28 4.23 15.86 -5.80
N ASP A 29 3.81 17.05 -5.41
CA ASP A 29 4.42 18.31 -5.84
C ASP A 29 5.85 18.46 -5.30
N TYR A 30 6.09 18.08 -4.04
CA TYR A 30 7.43 18.07 -3.44
C TYR A 30 8.37 17.12 -4.18
N VAL A 31 7.93 15.89 -4.41
CA VAL A 31 8.69 14.84 -5.09
C VAL A 31 9.03 15.27 -6.52
N LYS A 32 8.06 15.86 -7.22
CA LYS A 32 8.28 16.42 -8.56
C LYS A 32 9.30 17.55 -8.56
N LYS A 33 9.20 18.51 -7.62
CA LYS A 33 10.19 19.60 -7.47
C LYS A 33 11.60 19.09 -7.17
N LYS A 34 11.72 17.98 -6.44
CA LYS A 34 13.00 17.38 -6.06
C LYS A 34 13.51 16.31 -7.03
N ASN A 35 12.79 16.05 -8.12
CA ASN A 35 13.10 14.99 -9.08
C ASN A 35 13.31 13.61 -8.41
N LEU A 36 12.50 13.33 -7.39
CA LEU A 36 12.54 12.08 -6.63
C LEU A 36 11.55 11.05 -7.20
N ASN A 37 11.71 9.79 -6.81
CA ASN A 37 10.77 8.73 -7.19
C ASN A 37 9.66 8.59 -6.13
N LEU A 38 8.42 8.95 -6.49
CA LEU A 38 7.26 8.91 -5.60
C LEU A 38 7.02 7.51 -5.02
N ASN A 39 7.07 6.48 -5.86
CA ASN A 39 6.85 5.10 -5.44
C ASN A 39 7.89 4.68 -4.41
N SER A 40 9.15 5.07 -4.59
CA SER A 40 10.20 4.74 -3.62
C SER A 40 9.90 5.33 -2.24
N ILE A 41 9.41 6.57 -2.19
CA ILE A 41 9.10 7.25 -0.92
C ILE A 41 7.90 6.59 -0.25
N ILE A 42 6.81 6.35 -0.99
CA ILE A 42 5.59 5.77 -0.42
C ILE A 42 5.79 4.32 0.00
N PHE A 43 6.54 3.54 -0.77
CA PHE A 43 6.75 2.14 -0.46
C PHE A 43 7.81 1.95 0.63
N ASN A 44 8.91 2.70 0.59
CA ASN A 44 10.11 2.43 1.37
C ASN A 44 10.50 3.55 2.35
N GLY A 45 9.65 4.57 2.52
CA GLY A 45 9.89 5.68 3.45
C GLY A 45 9.96 5.21 4.90
N GLY A 46 8.91 4.56 5.38
CA GLY A 46 8.81 4.15 6.79
C GLY A 46 8.26 5.26 7.68
N GLU A 47 8.15 4.97 8.97
CA GLU A 47 7.67 5.89 10.01
C GLU A 47 6.26 6.46 9.79
N GLU A 48 5.45 5.82 8.96
CA GLU A 48 4.08 6.27 8.72
C GLU A 48 3.15 5.95 9.90
N TYR A 49 3.49 4.93 10.71
CA TYR A 49 2.70 4.43 11.85
C TYR A 49 1.22 4.13 11.52
N GLU A 50 0.91 3.88 10.25
CA GLU A 50 -0.43 3.57 9.76
C GLU A 50 -0.75 2.07 9.77
N PHE A 51 -2.03 1.73 9.99
CA PHE A 51 -2.50 0.35 9.94
C PHE A 51 -2.76 -0.11 8.50
N ILE A 52 -2.33 -1.34 8.20
CA ILE A 52 -2.67 -2.05 6.96
C ILE A 52 -3.49 -3.27 7.32
N PHE A 53 -4.64 -3.41 6.68
CA PHE A 53 -5.54 -4.53 6.93
C PHE A 53 -6.28 -4.94 5.65
N THR A 54 -6.80 -6.16 5.66
CA THR A 54 -7.59 -6.73 4.56
C THR A 54 -9.01 -6.97 5.02
N VAL A 55 -9.98 -6.81 4.12
CA VAL A 55 -11.39 -7.00 4.44
C VAL A 55 -12.09 -7.82 3.36
N PRO A 56 -12.99 -8.75 3.72
CA PRO A 56 -13.87 -9.38 2.74
C PRO A 56 -14.72 -8.34 2.01
N VAL A 57 -14.82 -8.47 0.69
CA VAL A 57 -15.54 -7.51 -0.19
C VAL A 57 -16.97 -7.24 0.27
N LYS A 58 -17.66 -8.25 0.83
CA LYS A 58 -19.02 -8.12 1.38
C LYS A 58 -19.15 -7.05 2.48
N TYR A 59 -18.06 -6.74 3.21
CA TYR A 59 -18.06 -5.73 4.28
C TYR A 59 -17.55 -4.36 3.84
N ARG A 60 -17.07 -4.21 2.59
CA ARG A 60 -16.45 -2.98 2.07
C ARG A 60 -17.32 -1.74 2.31
N LYS A 61 -18.61 -1.79 1.95
CA LYS A 61 -19.55 -0.67 2.12
C LYS A 61 -19.71 -0.27 3.59
N ASN A 62 -19.80 -1.25 4.49
CA ASN A 62 -20.00 -1.00 5.92
C ASN A 62 -18.76 -0.35 6.54
N ILE A 63 -17.56 -0.83 6.18
CA ILE A 63 -16.30 -0.27 6.67
C ILE A 63 -16.13 1.18 6.22
N ILE A 64 -16.37 1.48 4.93
CA ILE A 64 -16.28 2.86 4.42
C ILE A 64 -17.30 3.77 5.11
N LYS A 65 -18.54 3.29 5.31
CA LYS A 65 -19.58 4.05 6.02
C LYS A 65 -19.16 4.35 7.47
N ASN A 66 -18.68 3.34 8.19
CA ASN A 66 -18.28 3.48 9.59
C ASN A 66 -17.05 4.38 9.74
N ALA A 67 -16.05 4.25 8.86
CA ALA A 67 -14.88 5.12 8.83
C ALA A 67 -15.27 6.61 8.71
N LYS A 68 -16.23 6.93 7.83
CA LYS A 68 -16.76 8.30 7.69
C LYS A 68 -17.50 8.77 8.96
N LEU A 69 -18.37 7.93 9.53
CA LEU A 69 -19.12 8.26 10.76
C LEU A 69 -18.19 8.52 11.95
N LEU A 70 -17.15 7.69 12.08
CA LEU A 70 -16.17 7.78 13.16
C LEU A 70 -15.05 8.80 12.87
N LYS A 71 -15.11 9.51 11.74
CA LYS A 71 -14.08 10.46 11.30
C LYS A 71 -12.67 9.85 11.31
N THR A 72 -12.57 8.56 10.97
CA THR A 72 -11.32 7.81 10.86
C THR A 72 -11.01 7.62 9.38
N PRO A 73 -10.09 8.38 8.78
CA PRO A 73 -9.78 8.26 7.36
C PRO A 73 -9.23 6.88 7.05
N ILE A 74 -9.73 6.26 6.00
CA ILE A 74 -9.16 5.04 5.43
C ILE A 74 -9.04 5.19 3.93
N ILE A 75 -8.06 4.51 3.35
CA ILE A 75 -7.85 4.44 1.91
C ILE A 75 -7.79 2.99 1.47
N GLU A 76 -8.61 2.64 0.49
CA GLU A 76 -8.48 1.36 -0.20
C GLU A 76 -7.37 1.48 -1.24
N ILE A 77 -6.30 0.70 -1.06
CA ILE A 77 -5.10 0.76 -1.90
C ILE A 77 -5.02 -0.38 -2.91
N GLY A 78 -5.94 -1.34 -2.85
CA GLY A 78 -6.01 -2.45 -3.78
C GLY A 78 -6.69 -3.70 -3.21
N TYR A 79 -6.29 -4.89 -3.67
CA TYR A 79 -6.99 -6.14 -3.39
C TYR A 79 -6.07 -7.36 -3.26
N VAL A 80 -6.59 -8.42 -2.62
CA VAL A 80 -5.90 -9.69 -2.41
C VAL A 80 -6.45 -10.75 -3.37
N THR A 81 -5.58 -11.58 -3.94
CA THR A 81 -5.94 -12.67 -4.85
C THR A 81 -5.07 -13.91 -4.63
N SER A 82 -5.34 -14.98 -5.38
CA SER A 82 -4.53 -16.20 -5.38
C SER A 82 -3.13 -15.96 -5.98
N GLY A 83 -2.14 -16.71 -5.48
CA GLY A 83 -0.72 -16.52 -5.82
C GLY A 83 0.09 -16.00 -4.63
N LYS A 84 1.31 -15.51 -4.88
CA LYS A 84 2.21 -14.98 -3.84
C LYS A 84 2.82 -13.65 -4.28
N GLY A 85 3.23 -12.84 -3.30
CA GLY A 85 3.99 -11.61 -3.51
C GLY A 85 3.11 -10.35 -3.68
N VAL A 86 3.77 -9.21 -3.82
CA VAL A 86 3.13 -7.89 -3.87
C VAL A 86 3.44 -7.23 -5.21
N PHE A 87 2.42 -6.65 -5.83
CA PHE A 87 2.53 -6.02 -7.14
C PHE A 87 1.83 -4.67 -7.17
N LEU A 88 2.45 -3.71 -7.83
CA LEU A 88 1.83 -2.44 -8.21
C LEU A 88 1.23 -2.59 -9.61
N LYS A 89 -0.05 -2.25 -9.75
CA LYS A 89 -0.76 -2.26 -11.02
C LYS A 89 -0.21 -1.13 -11.90
N ASN A 90 0.17 -1.49 -13.13
CA ASN A 90 0.56 -0.55 -14.17
C ASN A 90 -0.23 -0.90 -15.44
N VAL A 91 -0.35 0.05 -16.37
CA VAL A 91 -1.11 -0.08 -17.62
C VAL A 91 -0.61 -1.27 -18.44
N ASP A 92 0.70 -1.44 -18.55
CA ASP A 92 1.30 -2.47 -19.40
C ASP A 92 1.55 -3.78 -18.64
N LYS A 93 2.23 -3.70 -17.49
CA LYS A 93 2.61 -4.87 -16.71
C LYS A 93 2.77 -4.53 -15.24
N ASN A 94 2.22 -5.39 -14.39
CA ASN A 94 2.38 -5.29 -12.95
C ASN A 94 3.87 -5.28 -12.55
N ILE A 95 4.23 -4.29 -11.73
CA ILE A 95 5.58 -4.11 -11.20
C ILE A 95 5.67 -4.84 -9.86
N ILE A 96 6.71 -5.65 -9.65
CA ILE A 96 6.92 -6.32 -8.35
C ILE A 96 7.35 -5.27 -7.31
N VAL A 97 6.65 -5.23 -6.17
CA VAL A 97 7.02 -4.41 -5.03
C VAL A 97 7.91 -5.24 -4.11
N LYS A 98 9.23 -5.03 -4.21
CA LYS A 98 10.22 -5.72 -3.36
C LYS A 98 10.18 -5.17 -1.93
N ASP A 99 10.52 -6.02 -0.96
CA ASP A 99 10.78 -5.61 0.43
C ASP A 99 12.10 -4.84 0.51
N LEU A 100 12.00 -3.51 0.41
CA LEU A 100 13.12 -2.58 0.50
C LEU A 100 12.98 -1.61 1.69
N GLY A 101 12.08 -1.89 2.63
CA GLY A 101 11.94 -1.07 3.83
C GLY A 101 13.13 -1.19 4.78
N TRP A 102 13.12 -0.32 5.79
CA TRP A 102 14.18 -0.20 6.77
C TRP A 102 14.38 -1.49 7.58
N LYS A 103 15.65 -1.82 7.85
CA LYS A 103 16.06 -2.97 8.68
C LYS A 103 17.12 -2.49 9.66
N HIS A 104 16.91 -2.76 10.94
CA HIS A 104 17.76 -2.23 12.01
C HIS A 104 19.21 -2.72 11.93
N PHE A 105 19.42 -4.00 11.65
CA PHE A 105 20.74 -4.64 11.60
C PHE A 105 20.98 -5.26 10.23
N LYS A 106 21.21 -4.41 9.23
CA LYS A 106 21.47 -4.85 7.86
C LYS A 106 22.96 -4.80 7.55
#